data_AF-A0A968ACP7-F1
#
_entry.id   AF-A0A968ACP7-F1
#
_cell.length_a   1.000
_cell.length_b   1.000
_cell.length_c   1.000
_cell.angle_alpha   90.00
_cell.angle_beta   90.00
_cell.angle_gamma   90.00
#
_symmetry.space_group_name_H-M   'P 1'
#
loop_
_entity.id
_entity.type
_entity.pdbx_description
1 polymer ?
#
loop_
_entity_poly.entity_id
_entity_poly.type
_entity_poly.pdbx_seq_one_letter_code
_entity_poly.pdbx_strand_id
1 'polypeptide(L)'
;MCYTGLVHDRRINGETYVFGNAGGLYMSAMTWWDHKTSSIWSQPVGRALAGELTGTELTLLPMQLTTWENWKNAYPDTLVMINDLEKIDYSPPGFSKDFVIGLDLDEHSKAYYFDDVEAAGILNDQLGDFPVLVWAADADYRVYLRQVGEDVL
;
A
#
# COMPACT_ATOMS: atom_id res chain seq x y z
N MET A 1 -7.56 -9.25 -9.84
CA MET A 1 -6.17 -8.91 -9.49
C MET A 1 -5.69 -9.91 -8.47
N CYS A 2 -4.66 -10.71 -8.78
CA CYS A 2 -4.11 -11.68 -7.85
C CYS A 2 -2.89 -11.07 -7.13
N TYR A 3 -2.77 -11.31 -5.83
CA TYR A 3 -1.73 -10.86 -4.90
C TYR A 3 -0.33 -11.40 -5.26
N THR A 4 0.23 -10.99 -6.39
CA THR A 4 1.60 -11.36 -6.76
C THR A 4 2.43 -10.09 -6.86
N GLY A 5 3.20 -9.81 -5.81
CA GLY A 5 4.33 -8.90 -5.93
C GLY A 5 5.35 -9.56 -6.87
N LEU A 6 5.71 -8.89 -7.96
CA LEU A 6 6.78 -9.30 -8.85
C LEU A 6 7.80 -8.17 -8.88
N VAL A 7 9.07 -8.52 -8.74
CA VAL A 7 10.17 -7.57 -8.78
C VAL A 7 11.05 -7.94 -9.96
N HIS A 8 11.24 -7.01 -10.89
CA HIS A 8 12.11 -7.21 -12.05
C HIS A 8 13.39 -6.37 -11.90
N ASP A 9 14.54 -6.95 -12.23
CA ASP A 9 15.78 -6.21 -12.37
C ASP A 9 15.68 -5.28 -13.58
N ARG A 10 15.76 -3.97 -13.33
CA ARG A 10 15.67 -2.93 -14.35
C ARG A 10 16.94 -2.78 -15.19
N ARG A 11 17.93 -3.66 -15.01
CA ARG A 11 19.19 -3.62 -15.74
C ARG A 11 19.16 -4.53 -16.96
N ILE A 12 19.55 -3.99 -18.10
CA ILE A 12 19.66 -4.70 -19.37
C ILE A 12 21.09 -4.48 -19.87
N ASN A 13 21.86 -5.57 -20.05
CA ASN A 13 23.26 -5.53 -20.49
C ASN A 13 24.16 -4.58 -19.66
N GLY A 14 23.93 -4.52 -18.34
CA GLY A 14 24.67 -3.67 -17.41
C GLY A 14 24.20 -2.22 -17.35
N GLU A 15 23.28 -1.82 -18.23
CA GLU A 15 22.68 -0.49 -18.19
C GLU A 15 21.36 -0.48 -17.42
N THR A 16 21.14 0.59 -16.66
CA THR A 16 19.97 0.74 -15.80
C THR A 16 18.88 1.53 -16.51
N TYR A 17 17.69 0.94 -16.66
CA TYR A 17 16.54 1.57 -17.30
C TYR A 17 15.59 2.18 -16.27
N VAL A 18 14.84 3.20 -16.71
CA VAL A 18 13.75 3.83 -15.95
C VAL A 18 12.45 3.53 -16.67
N PHE A 19 11.49 3.00 -15.92
CA PHE A 19 10.18 2.60 -16.43
C PHE A 19 9.11 3.53 -15.86
N GLY A 20 8.23 4.00 -16.73
CA GLY A 20 7.00 4.70 -16.40
C GLY A 20 5.78 3.85 -16.75
N ASN A 21 4.60 4.39 -16.48
CA ASN A 21 3.33 3.79 -16.89
C ASN A 21 3.01 4.19 -18.34
N ALA A 22 2.74 3.22 -19.22
CA ALA A 22 2.37 3.48 -20.61
C ALA A 22 0.89 3.82 -20.81
N GLY A 23 0.06 3.68 -19.77
CA GLY A 23 -1.39 3.90 -19.81
C GLY A 23 -2.17 2.84 -20.60
N GLY A 24 -1.49 1.80 -21.08
CA GLY A 24 -2.07 0.70 -21.85
C GLY A 24 -2.32 -0.56 -21.02
N LEU A 25 -3.17 -1.44 -21.55
CA LEU A 25 -3.40 -2.78 -21.02
C LEU A 25 -2.96 -3.82 -22.05
N TYR A 26 -2.23 -4.83 -21.58
CA TYR A 26 -1.91 -6.04 -22.31
C TYR A 26 -2.40 -7.25 -21.51
N MET A 27 -3.29 -8.06 -22.10
CA MET A 27 -3.96 -9.18 -21.40
C MET A 27 -4.61 -8.76 -20.07
N SER A 28 -5.25 -7.58 -20.08
CA SER A 28 -5.88 -6.96 -18.89
C SER A 28 -4.91 -6.59 -17.76
N ALA A 29 -3.60 -6.56 -18.03
CA ALA A 29 -2.58 -6.08 -17.11
C ALA A 29 -1.90 -4.81 -17.65
N MET A 30 -1.47 -3.94 -16.74
CA MET A 30 -0.81 -2.68 -17.07
C MET A 30 0.48 -2.90 -17.86
N THR A 31 0.78 -1.99 -18.78
CA THR A 31 2.07 -1.94 -19.49
C THR A 31 2.97 -0.84 -18.96
N TRP A 32 4.28 -1.09 -18.99
CA TRP A 32 5.31 -0.08 -18.74
C TRP A 32 5.83 0.52 -20.04
N TRP A 33 6.39 1.71 -19.95
CA TRP A 33 7.16 2.38 -20.99
C TRP A 33 8.56 2.68 -20.46
N ASP A 34 9.63 2.33 -21.17
CA ASP A 34 10.97 2.74 -20.76
C ASP A 34 11.36 4.10 -21.35
N HIS A 35 11.91 4.97 -20.53
CA HIS A 35 12.19 6.36 -20.91
C HIS A 35 13.31 6.51 -21.94
N LYS A 36 14.16 5.49 -22.10
CA LYS A 36 15.35 5.58 -22.94
C LYS A 36 15.05 5.25 -24.39
N THR A 37 14.37 4.14 -24.64
CA THR A 37 14.10 3.60 -25.98
C THR A 37 12.64 3.70 -26.38
N SER A 38 11.79 4.14 -25.45
CA SER A 38 10.34 4.19 -25.62
C SER A 38 9.68 2.86 -25.93
N SER A 39 10.29 1.74 -25.52
CA SER A 39 9.70 0.42 -25.68
C SER A 39 8.57 0.22 -24.67
N ILE A 40 7.58 -0.58 -25.06
CA ILE A 40 6.40 -0.92 -24.25
C ILE A 40 6.58 -2.33 -23.71
N TRP A 41 6.33 -2.52 -22.42
CA TRP A 41 6.62 -3.75 -21.70
C TRP A 41 5.38 -4.30 -21.00
N SER A 42 5.25 -5.62 -20.98
CA SER A 42 4.28 -6.31 -20.12
C SER A 42 4.76 -6.28 -18.67
N GLN A 43 4.00 -5.65 -17.77
CA GLN A 43 4.36 -5.59 -16.35
C GLN A 43 4.43 -6.98 -15.68
N PRO A 44 3.46 -7.90 -15.86
CA PRO A 44 3.51 -9.20 -15.18
C PRO A 44 4.59 -10.14 -15.71
N VAL A 45 4.95 -9.99 -16.99
CA VAL A 45 5.92 -10.88 -17.65
C VAL A 45 7.33 -10.29 -17.62
N GLY A 46 7.46 -8.96 -17.51
CA GLY A 46 8.74 -8.27 -17.64
C GLY A 46 9.31 -8.31 -19.05
N ARG A 47 8.48 -8.44 -20.10
CA ARG A 47 8.92 -8.56 -21.49
C ARG A 47 8.54 -7.35 -22.33
N ALA A 48 9.46 -6.88 -23.17
CA ALA A 48 9.19 -5.85 -24.17
C ALA A 48 8.29 -6.41 -25.29
N LEU A 49 7.14 -5.78 -25.46
CA LEU A 49 6.10 -6.13 -26.43
C LEU A 49 6.25 -5.35 -27.74
N ALA A 50 6.74 -4.12 -27.67
CA ALA A 50 6.90 -3.22 -28.81
C ALA A 50 8.04 -2.22 -28.58
N GLY A 51 8.60 -1.66 -29.66
CA GLY A 51 9.72 -0.70 -29.62
C GLY A 51 11.08 -1.35 -29.85
N GLU A 52 12.15 -0.60 -29.60
CA GLU A 52 13.53 -1.00 -29.88
C GLU A 52 13.94 -2.29 -29.16
N LEU A 53 13.48 -2.47 -27.93
CA LEU A 53 13.86 -3.59 -27.07
C LEU A 53 12.94 -4.81 -27.22
N THR A 54 12.04 -4.84 -28.20
CA THR A 54 11.05 -5.92 -28.41
C THR A 54 11.68 -7.31 -28.30
N GLY A 55 11.07 -8.17 -27.48
CA GLY A 55 11.56 -9.53 -27.23
C GLY A 55 12.54 -9.65 -26.07
N THR A 56 13.06 -8.55 -25.54
CA THR A 56 13.89 -8.55 -24.32
C THR A 56 13.03 -8.89 -23.10
N GLU A 57 13.59 -9.69 -22.19
CA GLU A 57 12.96 -10.09 -20.93
C GLU A 57 13.80 -9.60 -19.75
N LEU A 58 13.14 -9.02 -18.75
CA LEU A 58 13.76 -8.59 -17.50
C LEU A 58 13.94 -9.79 -16.57
N THR A 59 15.05 -9.80 -15.84
CA THR A 59 15.30 -10.85 -14.83
C THR A 59 14.34 -10.67 -13.65
N LEU A 60 13.60 -11.73 -13.29
CA LEU A 60 12.78 -11.73 -12.08
C LEU A 60 13.67 -11.89 -10.84
N LEU A 61 13.48 -11.02 -9.86
CA LEU A 61 14.17 -11.06 -8.58
C LEU A 61 13.34 -11.83 -7.54
N PRO A 62 13.99 -12.64 -6.70
CA PRO A 62 13.29 -13.34 -5.63
C PRO A 62 12.72 -12.33 -4.63
N MET A 63 11.46 -12.53 -4.26
CA MET A 63 10.78 -11.72 -3.27
C MET A 63 9.84 -12.60 -2.43
N GLN A 64 9.54 -12.17 -1.21
CA GLN A 64 8.66 -12.89 -0.31
C GLN A 64 7.68 -11.93 0.37
N LEU A 65 6.40 -12.28 0.35
CA LEU A 65 5.38 -11.66 1.19
C LEU A 65 5.19 -12.55 2.42
N THR A 66 5.50 -12.04 3.61
CA THR A 66 5.37 -12.77 4.86
C THR A 66 5.20 -11.81 6.03
N THR A 67 4.94 -12.33 7.23
CA THR A 67 4.86 -11.52 8.46
C THR A 67 6.25 -11.11 8.92
N TRP A 68 6.35 -9.99 9.64
CA TRP A 68 7.62 -9.56 10.22
C TRP A 68 8.24 -10.60 11.14
N GLU A 69 7.41 -11.27 11.96
CA GLU A 69 7.86 -12.34 12.83
C GLU A 69 8.55 -13.47 12.05
N ASN A 70 7.90 -14.00 11.01
CA ASN A 70 8.46 -15.05 10.17
C ASN A 70 9.74 -14.58 9.45
N TRP A 71 9.76 -13.34 8.94
CA TRP A 71 10.92 -12.77 8.27
C TRP A 71 12.11 -12.63 9.22
N LYS A 72 11.91 -12.05 10.41
CA LYS A 72 12.97 -11.83 11.40
C LYS A 72 13.49 -13.14 11.98
N ASN A 73 12.64 -14.14 12.15
CA ASN A 73 13.07 -15.48 12.55
C ASN A 73 13.98 -16.13 11.50
N ALA A 74 13.67 -15.96 10.22
CA ALA A 74 14.48 -16.51 9.12
C ALA A 74 15.75 -15.67 8.85
N TYR A 75 15.69 -14.35 9.01
CA TYR A 75 16.75 -13.40 8.69
C TYR A 75 16.97 -12.42 9.88
N PRO A 76 17.58 -12.88 10.98
CA PRO A 76 17.68 -12.08 12.22
C PRO A 76 18.52 -10.81 12.06
N ASP A 77 19.51 -10.82 11.16
CA ASP A 77 20.39 -9.68 10.87
C ASP A 77 19.88 -8.79 9.73
N THR A 78 18.64 -9.00 9.27
CA THR A 78 18.05 -8.19 8.20
C THR A 78 17.97 -6.72 8.63
N LEU A 79 18.16 -5.83 7.66
CA LEU A 79 17.79 -4.44 7.81
C LEU A 79 16.33 -4.26 7.39
N VAL A 80 15.63 -3.35 8.07
CA VAL A 80 14.33 -2.85 7.66
C VAL A 80 14.48 -1.38 7.32
N MET A 81 13.89 -0.95 6.22
CA MET A 81 13.76 0.48 5.95
C MET A 81 12.77 1.04 6.97
N ILE A 82 13.29 1.77 7.96
CA ILE A 82 12.45 2.68 8.73
C ILE A 82 12.14 3.87 7.82
N ASN A 83 10.96 3.85 7.21
CA ASN A 83 10.40 5.11 6.76
C ASN A 83 9.95 5.80 8.04
N ASP A 84 10.61 6.89 8.38
CA ASP A 84 10.13 7.77 9.43
C ASP A 84 8.86 8.42 8.86
N LEU A 85 7.72 7.73 8.99
CA LEU A 85 6.44 8.26 8.52
C LEU A 85 6.10 9.56 9.28
N GLU A 86 6.75 9.80 10.43
CA GLU A 86 6.76 11.08 11.15
C GLU A 86 7.52 12.19 10.40
N LYS A 87 8.42 11.86 9.46
CA LYS A 87 9.15 12.83 8.60
C LYS A 87 8.48 13.11 7.27
N ILE A 88 7.43 12.38 6.90
CA ILE A 88 6.53 12.90 5.89
C ILE A 88 5.73 13.97 6.61
N ASP A 89 6.11 15.23 6.41
CA ASP A 89 5.34 16.40 6.86
C ASP A 89 4.04 16.48 6.04
N TYR A 90 3.21 15.45 6.18
CA TYR A 90 1.81 15.51 5.86
C TYR A 90 1.18 16.15 7.08
N SER A 91 1.24 17.47 7.14
CA SER A 91 0.34 18.24 7.98
C SER A 91 -0.99 18.25 7.21
N PRO A 92 -1.97 17.39 7.52
CA PRO A 92 -3.27 17.52 6.90
C PRO A 92 -3.75 18.96 7.15
N PRO A 93 -4.38 19.63 6.17
CA PRO A 93 -5.07 20.88 6.46
C PRO A 93 -5.96 20.63 7.69
N GLY A 94 -5.78 21.43 8.74
CA GLY A 94 -6.43 21.20 10.03
C GLY A 94 -7.90 20.84 9.83
N PHE A 95 -8.34 19.76 10.48
CA PHE A 95 -9.69 19.27 10.33
C PHE A 95 -10.68 20.39 10.67
N SER A 96 -11.62 20.66 9.77
CA SER A 96 -12.69 21.60 10.07
C SER A 96 -13.60 21.01 11.16
N LYS A 97 -14.39 21.85 11.84
CA LYS A 97 -15.38 21.38 12.81
C LYS A 97 -16.41 20.40 12.23
N ASP A 98 -16.54 20.37 10.90
CA ASP A 98 -17.43 19.48 10.18
C ASP A 98 -16.72 18.22 9.66
N PHE A 99 -15.42 18.05 9.95
CA PHE A 99 -14.67 16.88 9.55
C PHE A 99 -15.09 15.67 10.39
N VAL A 100 -15.37 14.57 9.70
CA VAL A 100 -15.77 13.32 10.31
C VAL A 100 -14.84 12.19 9.88
N ILE A 101 -14.52 11.32 10.83
CA ILE A 101 -13.91 10.02 10.60
C ILE A 101 -15.04 9.08 10.16
N GLY A 102 -15.13 8.80 8.87
CA GLY A 102 -16.14 7.90 8.29
C GLY A 102 -15.66 6.45 8.27
N LEU A 103 -16.53 5.53 8.68
CA LEU A 103 -16.37 4.10 8.52
C LEU A 103 -17.48 3.54 7.64
N ASP A 104 -17.07 2.70 6.70
CA ASP A 104 -17.92 1.94 5.80
C ASP A 104 -17.38 0.51 5.79
N LEU A 105 -18.13 -0.41 6.39
CA LEU A 105 -17.80 -1.84 6.49
C LEU A 105 -19.04 -2.66 6.15
N ASP A 106 -18.94 -3.48 5.12
CA ASP A 106 -20.05 -4.24 4.54
C ASP A 106 -21.28 -3.37 4.25
N GLU A 107 -22.39 -3.61 4.94
CA GLU A 107 -23.65 -2.86 4.79
C GLU A 107 -23.86 -1.80 5.89
N HIS A 108 -22.83 -1.56 6.70
CA HIS A 108 -22.88 -0.65 7.83
C HIS A 108 -21.94 0.54 7.62
N SER A 109 -22.47 1.75 7.81
CA SER A 109 -21.65 2.96 7.83
C SER A 109 -21.97 3.82 9.05
N LYS A 110 -20.93 4.49 9.57
CA LYS A 110 -21.02 5.42 10.69
C LYS A 110 -19.91 6.47 10.60
N ALA A 111 -20.21 7.67 11.05
CA ALA A 111 -19.26 8.77 11.06
C ALA A 111 -19.10 9.33 12.47
N TYR A 112 -17.89 9.76 12.81
CA TYR A 112 -17.54 10.32 14.11
C TYR A 112 -16.93 11.70 13.89
N TYR A 113 -17.40 12.73 14.58
CA TYR A 113 -16.71 14.02 14.54
C TYR A 113 -15.32 13.88 15.14
N PHE A 114 -14.33 14.45 14.47
CA PHE A 114 -12.94 14.39 14.94
C PHE A 114 -12.79 14.96 16.35
N ASP A 115 -13.39 16.13 16.60
CA ASP A 115 -13.35 16.81 17.91
C ASP A 115 -13.93 15.94 19.04
N ASP A 116 -14.98 15.17 18.74
CA ASP A 116 -15.64 14.30 19.74
C ASP A 116 -14.74 13.10 20.09
N VAL A 117 -14.09 12.51 19.08
CA VAL A 117 -13.15 11.41 19.29
C VAL A 117 -11.88 11.91 19.99
N GLU A 118 -11.37 13.08 19.61
CA GLU A 118 -10.20 13.69 20.23
C GLU A 118 -10.46 13.99 21.71
N ALA A 119 -11.64 14.53 22.03
CA ALA A 119 -12.05 14.76 23.42
C ALA A 119 -12.21 13.45 24.21
N ALA A 120 -12.65 12.37 23.57
CA ALA A 120 -12.76 11.06 24.19
C ALA A 120 -11.39 10.35 24.34
N GLY A 121 -10.40 10.72 23.52
CA GLY A 121 -9.12 10.04 23.37
C GLY A 121 -9.28 8.69 22.66
N ILE A 122 -10.00 7.75 23.27
CA ILE A 122 -10.33 6.44 22.68
C ILE A 122 -11.84 6.24 22.75
N LEU A 123 -12.45 5.96 21.60
CA LEU A 123 -13.86 5.64 21.48
C LEU A 123 -14.04 4.18 21.07
N ASN A 124 -14.53 3.36 21.99
CA ASN A 124 -14.97 2.00 21.69
C ASN A 124 -16.44 2.04 21.26
N ASP A 125 -16.75 1.51 20.09
CA ASP A 125 -18.09 1.49 19.51
C ASP A 125 -18.35 0.18 18.75
N GLN A 126 -19.52 0.09 18.13
CA GLN A 126 -20.00 -1.04 17.36
C GLN A 126 -20.56 -0.54 16.01
N LEU A 127 -20.08 -1.12 14.92
CA LEU A 127 -20.57 -0.90 13.56
C LEU A 127 -21.17 -2.21 13.03
N GLY A 128 -22.49 -2.39 13.20
CA GLY A 128 -23.12 -3.68 12.95
C GLY A 128 -22.54 -4.78 13.84
N ASP A 129 -21.99 -5.82 13.25
CA ASP A 129 -21.32 -6.90 13.98
C ASP A 129 -19.82 -6.61 14.26
N PHE A 130 -19.29 -5.49 13.77
CA PHE A 130 -17.89 -5.11 13.94
C PHE A 130 -17.68 -4.27 15.20
N PRO A 131 -17.00 -4.78 16.23
CA PRO A 131 -16.57 -3.96 17.33
C PRO A 131 -15.40 -3.10 16.86
N VAL A 132 -15.50 -1.78 17.02
CA VAL A 132 -14.52 -0.82 16.52
C VAL A 132 -13.93 0.03 17.64
N LEU A 133 -12.68 0.42 17.48
CA LEU A 133 -12.00 1.42 18.27
C LEU A 133 -11.61 2.58 17.34
N VAL A 134 -12.05 3.78 17.69
CA VAL A 134 -11.73 5.03 16.98
C VAL A 134 -10.90 5.90 17.92
N TRP A 135 -9.77 6.39 17.44
CA TRP A 135 -8.85 7.25 18.18
C TRP A 135 -8.50 8.48 17.33
N ALA A 136 -8.36 9.63 17.97
CA ALA A 136 -7.93 10.86 17.34
C ALA A 136 -7.11 11.70 18.33
N ALA A 137 -6.04 12.31 17.84
CA ALA A 137 -5.28 13.36 18.53
C ALA A 137 -4.33 14.05 17.55
N ASP A 138 -3.99 15.31 17.83
CA ASP A 138 -2.91 16.04 17.16
C ASP A 138 -3.02 16.03 15.62
N ALA A 139 -4.25 16.22 15.12
CA ALA A 139 -4.59 16.14 13.69
C ALA A 139 -4.28 14.79 13.02
N ASP A 140 -4.26 13.70 13.78
CA ASP A 140 -4.22 12.32 13.29
C ASP A 140 -5.41 11.52 13.84
N TYR A 141 -5.79 10.46 13.13
CA TYR A 141 -6.82 9.53 13.58
C TYR A 141 -6.51 8.10 13.14
N ARG A 142 -7.03 7.14 13.92
CA ARG A 142 -6.89 5.71 13.67
C ARG A 142 -8.20 5.01 13.95
N VAL A 143 -8.50 4.00 13.15
CA VAL A 143 -9.62 3.09 13.39
C VAL A 143 -9.15 1.65 13.28
N TYR A 144 -9.55 0.85 14.27
CA TYR A 144 -9.26 -0.57 14.33
C TYR A 144 -10.55 -1.36 14.59
N LEU A 145 -10.59 -2.60 14.10
CA LEU A 145 -11.46 -3.59 14.73
C LEU A 145 -10.88 -3.90 16.11
N ARG A 146 -11.69 -3.83 17.17
CA ARG A 146 -11.26 -4.21 18.53
C ARG A 146 -11.47 -5.71 18.75
N GLN A 147 -11.00 -6.54 17.83
CA GLN A 147 -11.17 -7.99 17.90
C GLN A 147 -9.86 -8.70 17.57
N VAL A 148 -9.52 -9.72 18.36
CA VAL A 148 -8.40 -10.64 18.11
C VAL A 148 -8.93 -12.07 18.22
N GLY A 149 -9.02 -12.77 17.09
CA GLY A 149 -9.67 -14.08 17.05
C GLY A 149 -11.18 -13.96 17.28
N GLU A 150 -11.72 -14.67 18.26
CA GLU A 150 -13.14 -14.55 18.67
C GLU A 150 -13.32 -13.53 19.82
N ASP A 151 -12.23 -13.02 20.39
CA ASP A 151 -12.28 -12.14 21.56
C ASP A 151 -12.36 -10.67 21.16
N VAL A 152 -13.31 -9.95 21.75
CA VAL A 152 -13.47 -8.51 21.61
C VAL A 152 -12.71 -7.81 22.74
N LEU A 153 -11.75 -6.97 22.37
CA LEU A 153 -10.83 -6.24 23.27
C LEU A 153 -11.48 -5.00 23.90
#